data_AF-A0A538RAK5-F1
#
_entry.id   AF-A0A538RAK5-F1
#
_cell.length_a   1.000
_cell.length_b   1.000
_cell.length_c   1.000
_cell.angle_alpha   90.00
_cell.angle_beta   90.00
_cell.angle_gamma   90.00
#
_symmetry.space_group_name_H-M   'P 1'
#
loop_
_entity.id
_entity.type
_entity.pdbx_description
1 polymer ?
#
loop_
_entity_poly.entity_id
_entity_poly.type
_entity_poly.pdbx_seq_one_letter_code
_entity_poly.pdbx_strand_id
1 'polypeptide(L)'
;MSIFNRESSMSSPQMYLPTGDLTIATVREFKAALVDMTSDGKSRTLDLAGVLRVDAAALQVMIAAERTGRIALSSPSQPVMKAMEAIGFTPASAPSDGDVNEDS
;
A
#
# COMPACT_ATOMS: atom_id res chain seq x y z
N MET A 1 -12.77 6.41 -43.95
CA MET A 1 -13.05 5.38 -42.93
C MET A 1 -11.74 5.04 -42.24
N SER A 2 -11.49 5.62 -41.07
CA SER A 2 -10.30 5.33 -40.26
C SER A 2 -10.71 4.41 -39.11
N ILE A 3 -10.30 3.15 -39.23
CA ILE A 3 -10.50 2.03 -38.29
C ILE A 3 -9.25 1.93 -37.42
N PHE A 4 -9.09 2.82 -36.45
CA PHE A 4 -8.12 2.62 -35.37
C PHE A 4 -8.71 3.13 -34.06
N ASN A 5 -9.61 2.34 -33.48
CA ASN A 5 -9.93 2.43 -32.07
C ASN A 5 -8.81 1.70 -31.32
N ARG A 6 -7.70 2.40 -31.04
CA ARG A 6 -6.73 1.92 -30.03
C ARG A 6 -7.42 2.11 -28.68
N GLU A 7 -8.25 1.15 -28.32
CA GLU A 7 -8.74 1.00 -26.96
C GLU A 7 -7.49 0.70 -26.12
N SER A 8 -6.93 1.75 -25.53
CA SER A 8 -5.92 1.65 -24.49
C SER A 8 -6.55 0.78 -23.42
N SER A 9 -6.19 -0.50 -23.39
CA SER A 9 -6.51 -1.40 -22.30
C SER A 9 -5.78 -0.86 -21.08
N MET A 10 -6.41 0.11 -20.41
CA MET A 10 -6.10 0.49 -19.04
C MET A 10 -6.31 -0.80 -18.25
N SER A 11 -5.23 -1.56 -18.14
CA SER A 11 -5.13 -2.70 -17.26
C SER A 11 -5.45 -2.13 -15.89
N SER A 12 -6.65 -2.44 -15.37
CA SER A 12 -7.05 -1.98 -14.05
C SER A 12 -5.89 -2.26 -13.11
N PRO A 13 -5.34 -1.26 -12.39
CA PRO A 13 -4.24 -1.50 -11.47
C PRO A 13 -4.74 -2.58 -10.53
N GLN A 14 -4.15 -3.77 -10.62
CA GLN A 14 -4.61 -4.88 -9.82
C GLN A 14 -4.34 -4.52 -8.36
N MET A 15 -5.43 -4.25 -7.67
CA MET A 15 -5.47 -3.68 -6.35
C MET A 15 -5.84 -4.80 -5.38
N TYR A 16 -5.04 -4.97 -4.33
CA TYR A 16 -5.35 -5.87 -3.24
C TYR A 16 -5.92 -5.06 -2.08
N LEU A 17 -7.05 -5.52 -1.55
CA LEU A 17 -7.85 -4.83 -0.54
C LEU A 17 -7.89 -5.69 0.74
N PRO A 18 -6.80 -5.73 1.53
CA PRO A 18 -6.84 -6.37 2.84
C PRO A 18 -7.90 -5.70 3.71
N THR A 19 -8.66 -6.53 4.44
CA THR A 19 -9.70 -6.07 5.36
C THR A 19 -9.49 -6.66 6.75
N GLY A 20 -9.93 -5.94 7.78
CA GLY A 20 -9.83 -6.39 9.17
C GLY A 20 -8.48 -6.10 9.81
N ASP A 21 -8.03 -6.99 10.68
CA ASP A 21 -6.84 -6.79 11.52
C ASP A 21 -5.59 -7.48 10.94
N LEU A 22 -4.54 -6.70 10.71
CA LEU A 22 -3.22 -7.18 10.29
C LEU A 22 -2.31 -7.30 11.52
N THR A 23 -2.31 -8.46 12.15
CA THR A 23 -1.57 -8.73 13.40
C THR A 23 -0.56 -9.86 13.22
N ILE A 24 0.20 -10.19 14.27
CA ILE A 24 1.11 -11.33 14.26
C ILE A 24 0.43 -12.67 13.93
N ALA A 25 -0.88 -12.79 14.19
CA ALA A 25 -1.64 -13.99 13.85
C ALA A 25 -1.91 -14.10 12.34
N THR A 26 -2.22 -12.98 11.68
CA THR A 26 -2.63 -12.94 10.26
C THR A 26 -1.47 -12.61 9.31
N VAL A 27 -0.34 -12.11 9.83
CA VAL A 27 0.80 -11.63 9.03
C VAL A 27 1.42 -12.72 8.15
N ARG A 28 1.37 -13.99 8.56
CA ARG A 28 1.90 -15.10 7.75
C ARG A 28 1.11 -15.29 6.46
N GLU A 29 -0.22 -15.29 6.55
CA GLU A 29 -1.11 -15.43 5.40
C GLU A 29 -1.02 -14.20 4.51
N PHE A 30 -1.00 -13.02 5.13
CA PHE A 30 -0.81 -11.75 4.42
C PHE A 30 0.51 -11.73 3.61
N LYS A 31 1.63 -12.16 4.22
CA LYS A 31 2.92 -12.26 3.52
C LYS A 31 2.85 -13.23 2.34
N ALA A 32 2.19 -14.38 2.50
CA ALA A 32 2.03 -15.35 1.42
C ALA A 32 1.24 -14.74 0.25
N ALA A 33 0.16 -14.03 0.55
CA ALA A 33 -0.64 -13.31 -0.46
C ALA A 33 0.18 -12.24 -1.20
N LEU A 34 1.04 -11.48 -0.51
CA LEU A 34 1.91 -10.49 -1.15
C LEU A 34 2.94 -11.12 -2.09
N VAL A 35 3.51 -12.27 -1.71
CA VAL A 35 4.47 -13.01 -2.54
C VAL A 35 3.79 -13.56 -3.79
N ASP A 36 2.61 -14.18 -3.63
CA ASP A 36 1.82 -14.69 -4.76
C ASP A 36 1.46 -13.56 -5.74
N MET A 37 0.99 -12.44 -5.20
CA MET A 37 0.59 -11.28 -5.99
C MET A 37 1.74 -10.64 -6.78
N THR A 38 2.97 -10.75 -6.28
CA THR A 38 4.18 -10.20 -6.95
C THR A 38 4.95 -11.24 -7.76
N SER A 39 4.46 -12.49 -7.82
CA SER A 39 5.13 -13.60 -8.49
C SER A 39 5.21 -13.42 -10.02
N ASP A 40 4.26 -12.70 -10.61
CA ASP A 40 4.25 -12.37 -12.04
C ASP A 40 5.18 -11.18 -12.39
N GLY A 41 5.90 -10.65 -11.39
CA GLY A 41 6.87 -9.57 -11.54
C GLY A 41 6.26 -8.19 -11.77
N LYS A 42 4.93 -8.05 -11.73
CA LYS A 42 4.24 -6.79 -11.97
C LYS A 42 4.10 -5.97 -10.69
N SER A 43 4.10 -4.64 -10.85
CA SER A 43 3.77 -3.74 -9.76
C SER A 43 2.27 -3.72 -9.50
N ARG A 44 1.88 -3.68 -8.23
CA ARG A 44 0.50 -3.79 -7.74
C ARG A 44 0.25 -2.78 -6.62
N THR A 45 -1.00 -2.41 -6.43
CA THR A 45 -1.39 -1.47 -5.37
C THR A 45 -2.02 -2.21 -4.21
N LEU A 46 -1.60 -1.88 -2.99
CA LEU A 46 -2.17 -2.39 -1.75
C LEU A 46 -3.04 -1.29 -1.12
N ASP A 47 -4.36 -1.45 -1.17
CA ASP A 47 -5.30 -0.51 -0.57
C ASP A 47 -5.61 -0.89 0.89
N LEU A 48 -5.21 -0.01 1.80
CA LEU A 48 -5.29 -0.23 3.24
C LEU A 48 -6.54 0.37 3.88
N ALA A 49 -7.53 0.83 3.09
CA ALA A 49 -8.74 1.47 3.61
C ALA A 49 -9.58 0.51 4.46
N GLY A 50 -9.54 -0.79 4.15
CA GLY A 50 -10.25 -1.84 4.87
C GLY A 50 -9.54 -2.32 6.13
N VAL A 51 -8.30 -1.89 6.38
CA VAL A 51 -7.49 -2.36 7.52
C VAL A 51 -7.83 -1.54 8.75
N LEU A 52 -8.25 -2.22 9.82
CA LEU A 52 -8.71 -1.59 11.06
C LEU A 52 -7.59 -1.43 12.09
N ARG A 53 -6.70 -2.43 12.17
CA ARG A 53 -5.56 -2.44 13.09
C ARG A 53 -4.36 -3.08 12.42
N VAL A 54 -3.18 -2.60 12.78
CA VAL A 54 -1.91 -3.14 12.31
C VAL A 54 -0.94 -3.26 13.48
N ASP A 55 -0.25 -4.40 13.59
CA ASP A 55 0.83 -4.61 14.55
C ASP A 55 2.21 -4.39 13.89
N ALA A 56 3.25 -4.25 14.71
CA ALA A 56 4.62 -4.06 14.25
C ALA A 56 5.07 -5.13 13.24
N ALA A 57 4.70 -6.40 13.45
CA ALA A 57 5.06 -7.48 12.53
C ALA A 57 4.44 -7.27 11.13
N ALA A 58 3.19 -6.81 11.06
CA ALA A 58 2.51 -6.56 9.79
C ALA A 58 3.07 -5.31 9.10
N LEU A 59 3.37 -4.25 9.85
CA LEU A 59 4.06 -3.06 9.33
C LEU A 59 5.40 -3.43 8.70
N GLN A 60 6.22 -4.24 9.36
CA GLN A 60 7.51 -4.69 8.83
C GLN A 60 7.36 -5.43 7.49
N VAL A 61 6.34 -6.28 7.36
CA VAL A 61 6.06 -6.98 6.10
C VAL A 61 5.61 -6.02 5.01
N MET A 62 4.74 -5.06 5.32
CA MET A 62 4.30 -4.04 4.36
C MET A 62 5.47 -3.18 3.86
N ILE A 63 6.32 -2.70 4.78
CA ILE A 63 7.51 -1.92 4.43
C ILE A 63 8.47 -2.74 3.59
N ALA A 64 8.71 -4.00 3.96
CA ALA A 64 9.56 -4.90 3.18
C ALA A 64 9.00 -5.10 1.77
N ALA A 65 7.69 -5.21 1.61
CA ALA A 65 7.02 -5.36 0.33
C ALA A 65 7.11 -4.08 -0.51
N GLU A 66 6.89 -2.90 0.06
CA GLU A 66 7.04 -1.62 -0.62
C GLU A 66 8.47 -1.39 -1.10
N ARG A 67 9.48 -1.74 -0.28
CA ARG A 67 10.90 -1.66 -0.65
C ARG A 67 11.30 -2.51 -1.85
N THR A 68 10.48 -3.46 -2.28
CA THR A 68 10.71 -4.21 -3.52
C THR A 68 10.42 -3.38 -4.78
N GLY A 69 9.74 -2.24 -4.65
CA GLY A 69 9.26 -1.43 -5.78
C GLY A 69 8.09 -2.05 -6.54
N ARG A 70 7.60 -3.22 -6.10
CA ARG A 70 6.48 -3.93 -6.74
C ARG A 70 5.15 -3.70 -6.03
N ILE A 71 5.17 -3.17 -4.80
CA ILE A 71 3.96 -2.84 -4.06
C ILE A 71 3.94 -1.34 -3.79
N ALA A 72 2.85 -0.69 -4.17
CA ALA A 72 2.56 0.68 -3.75
C ALA A 72 1.46 0.65 -2.69
N LEU A 73 1.68 1.28 -1.54
CA LEU A 73 0.66 1.41 -0.49
C LEU A 73 -0.29 2.56 -0.84
N SER A 74 -1.60 2.35 -0.70
CA SER A 74 -2.62 3.36 -0.92
C SER A 74 -3.62 3.39 0.22
N SER A 75 -4.23 4.55 0.42
CA SER A 75 -5.42 4.74 1.28
C SER A 75 -5.29 4.17 2.70
N PRO A 76 -4.17 4.38 3.43
CA PRO A 76 -4.06 3.90 4.81
C PRO A 76 -5.16 4.50 5.68
N SER A 77 -5.86 3.65 6.44
CA SER A 77 -6.80 4.13 7.45
C SER A 77 -6.06 4.92 8.53
N GLN A 78 -6.75 5.83 9.22
CA GLN A 78 -6.16 6.66 10.27
C GLN A 78 -5.37 5.87 11.36
N PRO A 79 -5.84 4.71 11.87
CA PRO A 79 -5.03 3.93 12.82
C PRO A 79 -3.77 3.35 12.18
N VAL A 80 -3.81 2.99 10.89
CA VAL A 80 -2.64 2.48 10.16
C VAL A 80 -1.63 3.59 9.91
N MET A 81 -2.08 4.81 9.54
CA MET A 81 -1.22 5.99 9.43
C MET A 81 -0.49 6.27 10.74
N LYS A 82 -1.22 6.33 11.87
CA LYS A 82 -0.60 6.57 13.18
C LYS A 82 0.44 5.49 13.54
N ALA A 83 0.15 4.23 13.20
CA ALA A 83 1.08 3.14 13.47
C ALA A 83 2.34 3.21 12.59
N MET A 84 2.21 3.67 11.35
CA MET A 84 3.34 3.95 10.44
C MET A 84 4.18 5.13 10.94
N GLU A 85 3.55 6.24 11.32
CA GLU A 85 4.22 7.42 11.88
C GLU A 85 4.99 7.09 13.16
N ALA A 86 4.40 6.27 14.04
CA ALA A 86 5.02 5.85 15.29
C ALA A 86 6.35 5.10 15.10
N ILE A 87 6.57 4.48 13.93
CA ILE A 87 7.82 3.79 13.58
C ILE A 87 8.70 4.60 12.62
N GLY A 88 8.35 5.87 12.36
CA GLY A 88 9.07 6.75 11.44
C GLY A 88 8.93 6.35 9.98
N PHE A 89 7.86 5.64 9.61
CA PHE A 89 7.59 5.23 8.24
C PHE A 89 6.61 6.19 7.56
N THR A 90 7.07 6.86 6.52
CA THR A 90 6.24 7.72 5.67
C THR A 90 6.09 7.06 4.29
N PRO A 91 4.89 6.59 3.90
CA PRO A 91 4.71 6.03 2.57
C PRO A 91 4.95 7.11 1.51
N ALA A 92 5.48 6.73 0.35
CA ALA A 92 5.82 7.69 -0.72
C ALA A 92 4.61 8.47 -1.27
N SER A 93 3.38 8.03 -0.96
CA SER A 93 2.13 8.70 -1.32
C SER A 93 1.49 9.50 -0.17
N ALA A 94 2.16 9.66 0.97
CA ALA A 94 1.68 10.58 1.99
C ALA A 94 1.70 12.02 1.43
N PRO A 95 0.66 12.83 1.66
CA PRO A 95 0.76 14.26 1.40
C PRO A 95 1.93 14.78 2.24
N SER A 96 2.95 15.34 1.58
CA SER A 96 4.00 16.08 2.27
C SER A 96 3.30 17.16 3.10
N ASP A 97 3.36 17.02 4.42
CA ASP A 97 2.87 18.05 5.34
C ASP A 97 3.60 19.35 4.96
N GLY A 98 2.80 20.31 4.53
CA GLY A 98 3.28 21.54 3.95
C GLY A 98 4.12 22.32 4.95
N ASP A 99 5.25 22.81 4.43
CA ASP A 99 6.00 23.98 4.88
C ASP A 99 5.11 24.92 5.72
N VAL A 100 5.26 24.84 7.05
CA VAL A 100 4.59 25.74 7.97
C VAL A 100 5.29 27.08 7.81
N ASN A 101 4.67 27.99 7.04
CA ASN A 101 5.06 29.38 6.94
C ASN A 101 5.14 29.97 8.36
N GLU A 102 6.36 30.17 8.84
CA GLU A 102 6.65 30.94 10.04
C GLU A 102 6.71 32.42 9.62
N ASP A 103 5.54 33.07 9.64
CA ASP A 103 5.42 34.53 9.53
C ASP A 103 5.84 35.13 10.88
N SER A 104 6.90 35.94 10.86
CA SER A 104 7.36 36.79 11.98
C SER A 104 7.68 38.18 11.45
#